data_AF-A0A5C7NJY9-F1
#
_entry.id   AF-A0A5C7NJY9-F1
#
_cell.length_a   1.000
_cell.length_b   1.000
_cell.length_c   1.000
_cell.angle_alpha   90.00
_cell.angle_beta   90.00
_cell.angle_gamma   90.00
#
_symmetry.space_group_name_H-M   'P 1'
#
loop_
_entity.id
_entity.type
_entity.pdbx_description
1 polymer ?
#
loop_
_entity_poly.entity_id
_entity_poly.type
_entity_poly.pdbx_seq_one_letter_code
_entity_poly.pdbx_strand_id
1 'polypeptide(L)'
;MINPELHIFLADWARHWASLPAGSGPAARRAHFETVAAVMRQPMPDGVQTAEHWVADTIDGDVRQVRLRSFRPAAGAGNAQPALIYLHGGAWMQG
;
A
#
# COMPACT_ATOMS: atom_id res chain seq x y z
N MET A 1 -28.00 -4.23 4.31
CA MET A 1 -27.72 -3.09 5.21
C MET A 1 -26.22 -3.10 5.49
N ILE A 2 -25.52 -1.97 5.36
CA ILE A 2 -24.09 -1.89 5.66
C ILE A 2 -23.87 -1.93 7.18
N ASN A 3 -22.76 -2.49 7.67
CA ASN A 3 -22.42 -2.46 9.10
C ASN A 3 -22.37 -0.99 9.57
N PRO A 4 -23.16 -0.58 10.57
CA PRO A 4 -23.18 0.80 11.05
C PRO A 4 -21.81 1.33 11.50
N GLU A 5 -20.92 0.47 11.98
CA GLU A 5 -19.56 0.85 12.39
C GLU A 5 -18.71 1.38 11.21
N LEU A 6 -19.09 1.04 9.97
CA LEU A 6 -18.40 1.55 8.78
C LEU A 6 -18.74 3.00 8.46
N HIS A 7 -19.81 3.57 9.03
CA HIS A 7 -20.21 4.94 8.70
C HIS A 7 -19.12 5.97 9.05
N ILE A 8 -18.38 5.76 10.14
CA ILE A 8 -17.28 6.64 10.54
C ILE A 8 -16.16 6.58 9.50
N PHE A 9 -15.76 5.37 9.10
CA PHE A 9 -14.75 5.16 8.06
C PHE A 9 -15.19 5.77 6.71
N LEU A 10 -16.44 5.57 6.30
CA LEU A 10 -16.94 6.08 5.02
C LEU A 10 -17.02 7.60 4.98
N ALA A 11 -17.39 8.24 6.09
CA ALA A 11 -17.39 9.70 6.20
C ALA A 11 -15.97 10.26 6.07
N ASP A 12 -15.00 9.62 6.73
CA ASP A 12 -13.60 10.03 6.67
C ASP A 12 -12.99 9.83 5.28
N TRP A 13 -13.26 8.66 4.68
CA TRP A 13 -12.91 8.35 3.30
C TRP A 13 -13.45 9.40 2.33
N ALA A 14 -14.74 9.73 2.41
CA ALA A 14 -15.36 10.74 1.55
C ALA A 14 -14.68 12.12 1.70
N ARG A 15 -14.36 12.51 2.93
CA ARG A 15 -13.67 13.77 3.23
C ARG A 15 -12.28 13.83 2.57
N HIS A 16 -11.49 12.77 2.67
CA HIS A 16 -10.15 12.72 2.07
C HIS A 16 -10.17 12.69 0.53
N TRP A 17 -11.22 12.13 -0.08
CA TRP A 17 -11.36 12.10 -1.53
C TRP A 17 -11.98 13.38 -2.12
N ALA A 18 -12.68 14.18 -1.32
CA ALA A 18 -13.39 15.38 -1.80
C ALA A 18 -12.47 16.43 -2.44
N SER A 19 -11.17 16.44 -2.13
CA SER A 19 -10.23 17.40 -2.70
C SER A 19 -9.72 17.02 -4.10
N LEU A 20 -10.03 15.82 -4.61
CA LEU A 20 -9.66 15.42 -5.96
C LEU A 20 -10.64 16.04 -6.98
N PRO A 21 -10.18 16.87 -7.94
CA PRO A 21 -11.06 17.47 -8.92
C PRO A 21 -11.81 16.44 -9.76
N ALA A 22 -13.08 16.71 -10.04
CA ALA A 22 -13.86 15.90 -10.98
C ALA A 22 -13.20 15.88 -12.36
N GLY A 23 -13.19 14.71 -13.01
CA GLY A 23 -12.52 14.52 -14.31
C GLY A 23 -11.00 14.36 -14.25
N SER A 24 -10.41 14.29 -13.05
CA SER A 24 -8.97 14.02 -12.90
C SER A 24 -8.54 12.73 -13.60
N GLY A 25 -7.45 12.81 -14.37
CA GLY A 25 -6.88 11.66 -15.07
C GLY A 25 -6.17 10.64 -14.15
N PRO A 26 -5.76 9.48 -14.70
CA PRO A 26 -5.19 8.38 -13.90
C PRO A 26 -3.95 8.74 -13.08
N ALA A 27 -3.06 9.60 -13.61
CA ALA A 27 -1.86 10.03 -12.89
C ALA A 27 -2.19 10.86 -11.64
N ALA A 28 -3.09 11.84 -11.77
CA ALA A 28 -3.55 12.66 -10.65
C ALA A 28 -4.28 11.81 -9.59
N ARG A 29 -5.12 10.86 -10.05
CA ARG A 29 -5.81 9.92 -9.16
C ARG A 29 -4.84 9.06 -8.35
N ARG A 30 -3.77 8.54 -8.97
CA ARG A 30 -2.70 7.77 -8.29
C ARG A 30 -2.00 8.61 -7.22
N ALA A 31 -1.54 9.81 -7.58
CA ALA A 31 -0.85 10.70 -6.66
C ALA A 31 -1.75 11.10 -5.47
N HIS A 32 -3.04 11.34 -5.73
CA HIS A 32 -4.01 11.61 -4.68
C HIS A 32 -4.21 10.41 -3.75
N PHE A 33 -4.33 9.20 -4.32
CA PHE A 33 -4.46 7.97 -3.56
C PHE A 33 -3.31 7.76 -2.57
N GLU A 34 -2.06 8.01 -2.97
CA GLU A 34 -0.91 7.89 -2.07
C GLU A 34 -1.03 8.82 -0.85
N THR A 35 -1.55 10.03 -1.04
CA THR A 35 -1.77 10.98 0.06
C THR A 35 -2.88 10.50 1.00
N VAL A 36 -4.01 10.04 0.44
CA VAL A 36 -5.11 9.48 1.23
C VAL A 36 -4.65 8.25 2.00
N ALA A 37 -3.94 7.33 1.34
CA ALA A 37 -3.42 6.11 1.95
C ALA A 37 -2.43 6.42 3.06
N ALA A 38 -1.55 7.41 2.90
CA ALA A 38 -0.61 7.81 3.95
C ALA A 38 -1.32 8.36 5.20
N VAL A 39 -2.37 9.16 5.02
CA VAL A 39 -3.14 9.75 6.12
C VAL A 39 -4.02 8.72 6.83
N MET A 40 -4.66 7.83 6.09
CA MET A 40 -5.58 6.83 6.64
C MET A 40 -4.88 5.56 7.15
N ARG A 41 -3.57 5.39 6.87
CA ARG A 41 -2.79 4.24 7.31
C ARG A 41 -2.69 4.23 8.84
N GLN A 42 -3.11 3.11 9.43
CA GLN A 42 -2.89 2.86 10.85
C GLN A 42 -1.39 2.71 11.17
N PRO A 43 -0.97 3.00 12.41
CA PRO A 43 0.41 2.83 12.83
C PRO A 43 0.93 1.42 12.56
N MET A 44 2.24 1.33 12.30
CA MET A 44 2.90 0.03 12.24
C MET A 44 2.76 -0.66 13.60
N PRO A 45 2.42 -1.96 13.66
CA PRO A 45 2.41 -2.69 14.92
C PRO A 45 3.79 -2.67 15.59
N ASP A 46 3.79 -2.60 16.92
CA ASP A 46 5.02 -2.57 17.72
C ASP A 46 5.90 -3.80 17.45
N GLY A 47 7.21 -3.57 17.40
CA GLY A 47 8.20 -4.63 17.17
C GLY A 47 8.27 -5.16 15.73
N VAL A 48 7.50 -4.59 14.78
CA VAL A 48 7.67 -4.89 13.35
C VAL A 48 8.76 -4.01 12.75
N GLN A 49 9.75 -4.64 12.15
CA GLN A 49 10.82 -3.99 11.40
C GLN A 49 10.51 -4.04 9.90
N THR A 50 10.86 -2.97 9.20
CA THR A 50 10.74 -2.89 7.75
C THR A 50 12.08 -2.69 7.08
N ALA A 51 12.30 -3.36 5.96
CA ALA A 51 13.43 -3.11 5.08
C ALA A 51 12.97 -3.08 3.62
N GLU A 52 13.50 -2.14 2.85
CA GLU A 52 13.31 -2.06 1.41
C GLU A 52 14.36 -2.87 0.68
N HIS A 53 13.94 -3.50 -0.41
CA HIS A 53 14.79 -4.32 -1.27
C HIS A 53 14.50 -4.00 -2.73
N TRP A 54 15.48 -4.21 -3.58
CA TRP A 54 15.33 -4.09 -5.03
C TRP A 54 15.71 -5.42 -5.65
N VAL A 55 14.80 -5.97 -6.46
CA VAL A 55 15.01 -7.21 -7.19
C VAL A 55 15.01 -6.89 -8.67
N ALA A 56 16.05 -7.34 -9.37
CA ALA A 56 16.15 -7.25 -10.81
C ALA A 56 15.53 -8.50 -11.45
N ASP A 57 14.78 -8.31 -12.52
CA ASP A 57 14.33 -9.41 -13.39
C ASP A 57 14.41 -8.97 -14.87
N THR A 58 14.57 -9.92 -15.78
CA THR A 58 14.62 -9.65 -17.23
C THR A 58 13.29 -10.02 -17.85
N ILE A 59 12.55 -9.01 -18.33
CA ILE A 59 11.23 -9.18 -18.96
C ILE A 59 11.32 -8.63 -20.39
N ASP A 60 11.03 -9.48 -21.37
CA ASP A 60 11.11 -9.15 -22.80
C ASP A 60 12.49 -8.63 -23.25
N GLY A 61 13.55 -9.08 -22.58
CA GLY A 61 14.94 -8.68 -22.86
C GLY A 61 15.43 -7.44 -22.10
N ASP A 62 14.55 -6.74 -21.38
CA ASP A 62 14.90 -5.58 -20.57
C ASP A 62 15.03 -5.93 -19.08
N VAL A 63 16.10 -5.47 -18.44
CA VAL A 63 16.26 -5.57 -16.98
C VAL A 63 15.36 -4.54 -16.30
N ARG A 64 14.42 -5.01 -15.48
CA ARG A 64 13.51 -4.18 -14.70
C ARG A 64 13.79 -4.36 -13.21
N GLN A 65 13.70 -3.27 -12.47
CA GLN A 65 13.86 -3.25 -11.02
C GLN A 65 12.49 -3.19 -10.35
N VAL A 66 12.23 -4.13 -9.46
CA VAL A 66 11.01 -4.16 -8.64
C VAL A 66 11.38 -3.85 -7.20
N ARG A 67 10.76 -2.82 -6.64
CA ARG A 67 10.90 -2.49 -5.22
C ARG A 67 10.02 -3.39 -4.39
N LEU A 68 10.61 -4.02 -3.38
CA LEU A 68 9.92 -4.80 -2.38
C LEU A 68 10.08 -4.16 -1.00
N ARG A 69 9.14 -4.42 -0.11
CA ARG A 69 9.27 -4.09 1.32
C ARG A 69 8.97 -5.33 2.13
N SER A 70 9.92 -5.70 2.99
CA SER A 70 9.74 -6.75 3.97
C SER A 70 9.22 -6.17 5.29
N PHE A 71 8.37 -6.94 5.98
CA PHE A 71 7.87 -6.66 7.31
C PHE A 71 8.16 -7.89 8.17
N ARG A 72 8.93 -7.72 9.25
CA ARG A 72 9.35 -8.85 10.10
C ARG A 72 9.22 -8.50 11.58
N PRO A 73 8.71 -9.42 12.42
CA PRO A 73 8.79 -9.23 13.86
C PRO A 73 10.25 -9.30 14.32
N ALA A 74 10.69 -8.34 15.12
CA ALA A 74 12.06 -8.27 15.64
C ALA A 74 12.44 -9.53 16.43
N ALA A 75 11.49 -10.13 17.16
CA ALA A 75 11.67 -11.37 17.92
C ALA A 75 12.04 -12.59 17.04
N GLY A 76 11.82 -12.50 15.73
CA GLY A 76 12.12 -13.55 14.76
C GLY A 76 13.38 -13.32 13.94
N ALA A 77 14.18 -12.30 14.27
CA ALA A 77 15.42 -11.99 13.56
C ALA A 77 16.40 -13.17 13.59
N GLY A 78 17.03 -13.47 12.45
CA GLY A 78 18.01 -14.56 12.32
C GLY A 78 17.42 -15.96 12.08
N ASN A 79 16.12 -16.17 12.31
CA ASN A 79 15.47 -17.46 12.06
C ASN A 79 14.85 -17.51 10.66
N ALA A 80 14.97 -18.67 10.00
CA ALA A 80 14.22 -18.95 8.78
C ALA A 80 12.73 -19.06 9.09
N GLN A 81 11.89 -18.40 8.29
CA GLN A 81 10.45 -18.35 8.47
C GLN A 81 9.78 -18.48 7.09
N PRO A 82 8.58 -19.08 7.00
CA PRO A 82 7.76 -18.96 5.81
C PRO A 82 7.52 -17.49 5.46
N ALA A 83 7.56 -17.16 4.17
CA ALA A 83 7.29 -15.81 3.67
C ALA A 83 5.87 -15.73 3.09
N LEU A 84 5.14 -14.68 3.45
CA LEU A 84 3.93 -14.27 2.75
C LEU A 84 4.30 -13.27 1.66
N ILE A 85 3.96 -13.57 0.41
CA ILE A 85 4.02 -12.61 -0.68
C ILE A 85 2.68 -11.88 -0.76
N TYR A 86 2.69 -10.59 -0.45
CA TYR A 86 1.50 -9.73 -0.53
C TYR A 86 1.56 -8.85 -1.77
N LEU A 87 0.49 -8.88 -2.56
CA LEU A 87 0.30 -8.02 -3.73
C LEU A 87 -0.86 -7.08 -3.42
N HIS A 88 -0.62 -5.77 -3.49
CA HIS A 88 -1.64 -4.78 -3.13
C HIS A 88 -2.80 -4.76 -4.13
N GLY A 89 -3.96 -4.29 -3.66
CA GLY A 89 -5.12 -4.04 -4.53
C GLY A 89 -4.97 -2.78 -5.38
N GLY A 90 -6.05 -2.31 -6.01
CA GLY A 90 -6.02 -1.11 -6.86
C GLY A 90 -6.04 -1.41 -8.36
N ALA A 91 -6.48 -2.63 -8.72
CA ALA A 91 -6.90 -3.01 -10.06
C ALA A 91 -5.86 -2.72 -11.15
N TRP A 92 -4.56 -2.90 -10.84
CA TRP A 92 -3.43 -2.65 -11.74
C TRP A 92 -3.24 -1.18 -12.16
N MET A 93 -4.00 -0.26 -11.57
CA MET A 93 -4.01 1.15 -11.96
C MET A 93 -3.50 2.10 -10.87
N GLN A 94 -3.54 1.69 -9.60
CA GLN A 94 -3.14 2.51 -8.45
C GLN A 94 -2.71 1.63 -7.27
N GLY A 95 -1.97 2.22 -6.33
CA GLY A 95 -1.56 1.60 -5.07
C GLY A 95 -0.16 1.96 -4.65
#